data_AF-A0A7X5U1H9-F1
#
_entry.id   AF-A0A7X5U1H9-F1
#
_cell.length_a   1.000
_cell.length_b   1.000
_cell.length_c   1.000
_cell.angle_alpha   90.00
_cell.angle_beta   90.00
_cell.angle_gamma   90.00
#
_symmetry.space_group_name_H-M   'P 1'
#
loop_
_entity.id
_entity.type
_entity.pdbx_description
1 polymer ?
#
loop_
_entity_poly.entity_id
_entity_poly.type
_entity_poly.pdbx_seq_one_letter_code
_entity_poly.pdbx_strand_id
1 'polypeptide(L)'
;MGLTRRAPFLRWSFLRLAWGARNISRTGQIGDGREAAAAEYVLRESRPGDIDDVLAAIDRFAYEQSFLINVGDEKGALLDAAVQRANPAVALELGTYCGYSALRIARAAPAARVFSVELSAANAEIARRIWAHAGVWDRITCVVGTLGDGGATLDTLGFAPGSVDFVFIDHDKSAYLTDLQSILDRGWLHTGSIVVADNVRLPGAPKYRAFMKQHEGRSWQTVEHHTHAEYQTLLPDLVLESQYLGA
;
A
#
# COMPACT_ATOMS: atom_id res chain seq x y z
N MET A 1 1.72 20.82 18.11
CA MET A 1 2.81 21.72 17.64
C MET A 1 2.74 21.76 16.12
N GLY A 2 2.72 22.97 15.54
CA GLY A 2 2.10 23.27 14.24
C GLY A 2 2.69 22.59 12.99
N LEU A 3 1.78 22.26 12.07
CA LEU A 3 1.95 21.68 10.72
C LEU A 3 2.60 22.63 9.69
N THR A 4 3.45 23.55 10.13
CA THR A 4 4.21 24.44 9.24
C THR A 4 5.69 24.04 9.24
N ARG A 5 6.02 22.93 8.56
CA ARG A 5 7.42 22.60 8.26
C ARG A 5 7.64 22.34 6.77
N ARG A 6 8.18 23.40 6.14
CA ARG A 6 9.10 23.48 4.99
C ARG A 6 8.80 22.53 3.84
N ALA A 7 8.30 23.12 2.75
CA ALA A 7 8.20 22.51 1.44
C ALA A 7 9.51 21.74 1.11
N PRO A 8 9.46 20.44 0.78
CA PRO A 8 10.63 19.57 0.62
C PRO A 8 11.38 19.81 -0.70
N PHE A 9 11.10 20.93 -1.38
CA PHE A 9 11.65 21.26 -2.68
C PHE A 9 13.15 21.56 -2.52
N LEU A 10 13.97 20.78 -3.23
CA LEU A 10 15.43 20.88 -3.38
C LEU A 10 16.30 20.13 -2.36
N ARG A 11 15.97 18.89 -1.99
CA ARG A 11 16.97 17.95 -1.43
C ARG A 11 17.52 17.02 -2.50
N TRP A 12 18.82 16.73 -2.43
CA TRP A 12 19.54 15.80 -3.32
C TRP A 12 18.87 14.42 -3.41
N SER A 13 18.11 14.03 -2.38
CA SER A 13 17.26 12.84 -2.33
C SER A 13 16.16 12.80 -3.42
N PHE A 14 15.55 13.95 -3.76
CA PHE A 14 14.56 14.03 -4.84
C PHE A 14 15.19 13.85 -6.22
N LEU A 15 16.39 14.39 -6.43
CA LEU A 15 17.13 14.18 -7.68
C LEU A 15 17.54 12.71 -7.84
N ARG A 16 17.98 12.05 -6.75
CA ARG A 16 18.25 10.60 -6.75
C ARG A 16 16.99 9.78 -6.98
N LEU A 17 15.86 10.17 -6.39
CA LEU A 17 14.57 9.52 -6.65
C LEU A 17 14.20 9.63 -8.13
N ALA A 18 14.24 10.82 -8.71
CA ALA A 18 13.91 11.04 -10.12
C ALA A 18 14.81 10.23 -11.05
N TRP A 19 16.09 10.03 -10.70
CA TRP A 19 17.01 9.21 -11.46
C TRP A 19 16.74 7.70 -11.28
N GLY A 20 16.46 7.26 -10.06
CA GLY A 20 16.19 5.85 -9.71
C GLY A 20 14.76 5.37 -9.98
N ALA A 21 13.80 6.27 -10.24
CA ALA A 21 12.39 5.94 -10.46
C ALA A 21 12.18 4.98 -11.64
N ARG A 22 13.07 4.99 -12.63
CA ARG A 22 13.07 4.03 -13.75
C ARG A 22 13.32 2.58 -13.33
N ASN A 23 13.95 2.37 -12.17
CA ASN A 23 14.21 1.04 -11.63
C ASN A 23 13.02 0.48 -10.85
N ILE A 24 12.17 1.33 -10.26
CA ILE A 24 11.06 0.89 -9.39
C ILE A 24 10.15 -0.10 -10.12
N SER A 25 9.75 0.18 -11.35
CA SER A 25 8.90 -0.71 -12.15
C SER A 25 9.59 -2.03 -12.55
N ARG A 26 10.92 -2.15 -12.42
CA ARG A 26 11.69 -3.35 -12.77
C ARG A 26 12.17 -4.14 -11.56
N THR A 27 12.58 -3.46 -10.50
CA THR A 27 13.25 -4.05 -9.33
C THR A 27 12.46 -3.88 -8.04
N GLY A 28 11.35 -3.13 -8.07
CA GLY A 28 10.62 -2.68 -6.88
C GLY A 28 11.38 -1.68 -6.00
N GLN A 29 12.64 -1.37 -6.34
CA GLN A 29 13.52 -0.52 -5.54
C GLN A 29 13.90 0.75 -6.30
N ILE A 30 14.16 1.81 -5.53
CA ILE A 30 14.79 3.00 -6.08
C ILE A 30 16.25 2.70 -6.43
N GLY A 31 16.89 1.82 -5.64
CA GLY A 31 18.22 1.26 -5.93
C GLY A 31 19.39 2.09 -5.41
N ASP A 32 19.13 3.08 -4.54
CA ASP A 32 20.16 3.88 -3.87
C ASP A 32 20.38 3.49 -2.41
N GLY A 33 19.82 2.36 -1.98
CA GLY A 33 19.98 1.78 -0.64
C GLY A 33 19.09 2.42 0.43
N ARG A 34 18.19 3.35 0.06
CA ARG A 34 17.35 4.05 1.04
C ARG A 34 16.37 3.13 1.76
N GLU A 35 15.91 2.07 1.11
CA GLU A 35 14.98 1.10 1.71
C GLU A 35 15.63 0.37 2.88
N ALA A 36 16.89 -0.09 2.68
CA ALA A 36 17.66 -0.70 3.75
C ALA A 36 17.98 0.32 4.86
N ALA A 37 18.35 1.55 4.51
CA ALA A 37 18.60 2.61 5.48
C ALA A 37 17.36 2.98 6.31
N ALA A 38 16.15 2.91 5.71
CA ALA A 38 14.90 3.12 6.41
C ALA A 38 14.68 2.03 7.47
N ALA A 39 14.90 0.76 7.11
CA ALA A 39 14.81 -0.34 8.07
C ALA A 39 15.77 -0.15 9.25
N GLU A 40 17.06 0.13 8.98
CA GLU A 40 18.04 0.35 10.06
C GLU A 40 17.67 1.55 10.94
N TYR A 41 17.13 2.63 10.36
CA TYR A 41 16.65 3.77 11.11
C TYR A 41 15.48 3.38 12.03
N VAL A 42 14.48 2.66 11.51
CA VAL A 42 13.32 2.20 12.28
C VAL A 42 13.74 1.32 13.44
N LEU A 43 14.57 0.31 13.18
CA LEU A 43 15.03 -0.64 14.22
C LEU A 43 15.81 0.06 15.34
N ARG A 44 16.52 1.16 15.02
CA ARG A 44 17.31 1.92 15.99
C ARG A 44 16.50 2.99 16.75
N GLU A 45 15.57 3.66 16.07
CA GLU A 45 14.93 4.89 16.54
C GLU A 45 13.47 4.71 16.98
N SER A 46 12.97 3.47 17.07
CA SER A 46 11.61 3.14 17.54
C SER A 46 11.61 2.02 18.56
N ARG A 47 10.57 2.01 19.41
CA ARG A 47 10.37 0.97 20.43
C ARG A 47 9.90 -0.34 19.80
N PRO A 48 10.58 -1.48 20.06
CA PRO A 48 10.11 -2.79 19.62
C PRO A 48 8.71 -3.10 20.18
N GLY A 49 7.84 -3.67 19.35
CA GLY A 49 6.46 -4.02 19.71
C GLY A 49 5.47 -2.84 19.75
N ASP A 50 5.90 -1.62 19.42
CA ASP A 50 5.04 -0.44 19.36
C ASP A 50 4.81 -0.02 17.89
N ILE A 51 3.66 -0.40 17.34
CA ILE A 51 3.33 -0.15 15.93
C ILE A 51 3.26 1.35 15.62
N ASP A 52 2.71 2.16 16.54
CA ASP A 52 2.57 3.60 16.33
C ASP A 52 3.95 4.28 16.30
N ASP A 53 4.87 3.89 17.17
CA ASP A 53 6.23 4.42 17.17
C ASP A 53 7.03 3.99 15.94
N VAL A 54 6.82 2.76 15.46
CA VAL A 54 7.42 2.27 14.21
C VAL A 54 6.93 3.06 13.01
N LEU A 55 5.60 3.27 12.87
CA LEU A 55 5.04 4.09 11.79
C LEU A 55 5.58 5.52 11.85
N ALA A 56 5.62 6.12 13.04
CA ALA A 56 6.18 7.46 13.24
C ALA A 56 7.68 7.53 12.88
N ALA A 57 8.46 6.48 13.15
CA ALA A 57 9.86 6.43 12.75
C ALA A 57 10.04 6.35 11.23
N ILE A 58 9.19 5.60 10.53
CA ILE A 58 9.19 5.55 9.05
C ILE A 58 8.88 6.94 8.48
N ASP A 59 7.84 7.62 9.00
CA ASP A 59 7.48 8.97 8.55
C ASP A 59 8.61 9.97 8.84
N ARG A 60 9.21 9.95 10.04
CA ARG A 60 10.39 10.77 10.37
C ARG A 60 11.53 10.55 9.37
N PHE A 61 11.84 9.30 9.03
CA PHE A 61 12.86 9.00 8.03
C PHE A 61 12.52 9.59 6.66
N ALA A 62 11.28 9.41 6.20
CA ALA A 62 10.80 9.94 4.93
C ALA A 62 10.90 11.47 4.84
N TYR A 63 10.53 12.18 5.92
CA TYR A 63 10.62 13.64 5.98
C TYR A 63 12.05 14.17 6.13
N GLU A 64 12.85 13.56 7.01
CA GLU A 64 14.09 14.18 7.49
C GLU A 64 15.35 13.65 6.80
N GLN A 65 15.35 12.38 6.39
CA GLN A 65 16.53 11.69 5.87
C GLN A 65 16.44 11.43 4.38
N SER A 66 15.46 10.65 3.94
CA SER A 66 15.30 10.25 2.54
C SER A 66 13.86 9.92 2.22
N PHE A 67 13.33 10.61 1.22
CA PHE A 67 11.97 10.41 0.74
C PHE A 67 11.72 8.94 0.40
N LEU A 68 10.62 8.40 0.92
CA LEU A 68 10.10 7.07 0.63
C LEU A 68 8.82 7.20 -0.18
N ILE A 69 8.54 6.22 -1.03
CA ILE A 69 7.31 6.17 -1.84
C ILE A 69 6.14 5.50 -1.09
N ASN A 70 6.12 5.58 0.25
CA ASN A 70 5.01 5.05 1.04
C ASN A 70 3.81 6.00 0.96
N VAL A 71 2.59 5.47 1.10
CA VAL A 71 1.31 6.23 1.14
C VAL A 71 1.34 7.53 1.97
N GLY A 72 2.16 7.62 3.03
CA GLY A 72 2.31 8.81 3.86
C GLY A 72 1.20 8.98 4.89
N ASP A 73 1.29 10.03 5.71
CA ASP A 73 0.43 10.27 6.86
C ASP A 73 -1.01 10.65 6.48
N GLU A 74 -1.18 11.60 5.54
CA GLU A 74 -2.47 12.10 5.04
C GLU A 74 -3.32 10.97 4.43
N LYS A 75 -2.80 10.30 3.39
CA LYS A 75 -3.52 9.22 2.71
C LYS A 75 -3.64 7.99 3.58
N GLY A 76 -2.68 7.75 4.47
CA GLY A 76 -2.78 6.64 5.39
C GLY A 76 -3.91 6.82 6.41
N ALA A 77 -4.35 8.04 6.74
CA ALA A 77 -5.53 8.24 7.59
C ALA A 77 -6.82 7.80 6.88
N LEU A 78 -6.89 7.99 5.55
CA LEU A 78 -7.99 7.46 4.73
C LEU A 78 -7.95 5.94 4.68
N LEU A 79 -6.75 5.36 4.52
CA LEU A 79 -6.55 3.91 4.58
C LEU A 79 -7.01 3.34 5.93
N ASP A 80 -6.58 3.94 7.05
CA ASP A 80 -6.99 3.52 8.39
C ASP A 80 -8.52 3.55 8.53
N ALA A 81 -9.16 4.63 8.07
CA ALA A 81 -10.61 4.79 8.15
C ALA A 81 -11.35 3.76 7.28
N ALA A 82 -10.84 3.45 6.08
CA ALA A 82 -11.41 2.43 5.20
C ALA A 82 -11.27 1.02 5.80
N VAL A 83 -10.11 0.70 6.38
CA VAL A 83 -9.87 -0.57 7.09
C VAL A 83 -10.81 -0.70 8.29
N GLN A 84 -10.99 0.35 9.08
CA GLN A 84 -11.92 0.34 10.22
C GLN A 84 -13.38 0.15 9.78
N ARG A 85 -13.79 0.77 8.66
CA ARG A 85 -15.12 0.55 8.08
C ARG A 85 -15.31 -0.88 7.59
N ALA A 86 -14.30 -1.44 6.92
CA ALA A 86 -14.33 -2.82 6.44
C ALA A 86 -14.32 -3.83 7.59
N ASN A 87 -13.64 -3.51 8.70
CA ASN A 87 -13.39 -4.41 9.82
C ASN A 87 -12.96 -5.83 9.36
N PRO A 88 -11.88 -5.94 8.55
CA PRO A 88 -11.56 -7.16 7.82
C PRO A 88 -11.08 -8.28 8.74
N ALA A 89 -11.43 -9.52 8.42
CA ALA A 89 -10.75 -10.70 8.92
C ALA A 89 -9.53 -11.03 8.03
N VAL A 90 -9.65 -10.82 6.72
CA VAL A 90 -8.59 -11.01 5.72
C VAL A 90 -8.43 -9.74 4.88
N ALA A 91 -7.21 -9.20 4.88
CA ALA A 91 -6.83 -8.07 4.04
C ALA A 91 -5.74 -8.49 3.06
N LEU A 92 -5.88 -8.10 1.80
CA LEU A 92 -4.89 -8.29 0.74
C LEU A 92 -4.30 -6.94 0.32
N GLU A 93 -2.98 -6.82 0.35
CA GLU A 93 -2.23 -5.69 -0.18
C GLU A 93 -1.47 -6.11 -1.44
N LEU A 94 -1.53 -5.28 -2.48
CA LEU A 94 -0.72 -5.41 -3.69
C LEU A 94 0.27 -4.26 -3.76
N GLY A 95 1.53 -4.55 -3.44
CA GLY A 95 2.63 -3.59 -3.29
C GLY A 95 3.03 -3.42 -1.83
N THR A 96 4.11 -4.09 -1.39
CA THR A 96 4.57 -4.03 0.00
C THR A 96 5.56 -2.90 0.24
N TYR A 97 6.52 -2.72 -0.68
CA TYR A 97 7.68 -1.85 -0.51
C TYR A 97 8.38 -2.04 0.85
N CYS A 98 8.44 -1.00 1.71
CA CYS A 98 9.03 -1.11 3.05
C CYS A 98 8.03 -1.62 4.12
N GLY A 99 6.82 -2.03 3.73
CA GLY A 99 5.82 -2.63 4.62
C GLY A 99 4.98 -1.64 5.45
N TYR A 100 5.00 -0.34 5.10
CA TYR A 100 4.32 0.70 5.86
C TYR A 100 2.79 0.56 5.83
N SER A 101 2.18 0.35 4.66
CA SER A 101 0.73 0.24 4.50
C SER A 101 0.17 -1.04 5.11
N ALA A 102 0.81 -2.21 4.91
CA ALA A 102 0.47 -3.44 5.63
C ALA A 102 0.49 -3.24 7.16
N LEU A 103 1.47 -2.50 7.68
CA LEU A 103 1.57 -2.19 9.10
C LEU A 103 0.42 -1.30 9.57
N ARG A 104 0.00 -0.31 8.77
CA ARG A 104 -1.20 0.51 9.04
C ARG A 104 -2.48 -0.33 9.05
N ILE A 105 -2.66 -1.23 8.08
CA ILE A 105 -3.79 -2.15 8.02
C ILE A 105 -3.82 -3.03 9.28
N ALA A 106 -2.68 -3.64 9.65
CA ALA A 106 -2.57 -4.48 10.83
C ALA A 106 -2.80 -3.72 12.14
N ARG A 107 -2.50 -2.42 12.18
CA ARG A 107 -2.82 -1.55 13.32
C ARG A 107 -4.30 -1.22 13.40
N ALA A 108 -4.90 -0.85 12.26
CA ALA A 108 -6.30 -0.43 12.17
C ALA A 108 -7.30 -1.59 12.35
N ALA A 109 -6.90 -2.82 12.01
CA ALA A 109 -7.64 -4.05 12.24
C ALA A 109 -6.78 -5.09 12.99
N PRO A 110 -6.71 -5.02 14.34
CA PRO A 110 -5.83 -5.88 15.12
C PRO A 110 -6.07 -7.39 14.97
N ALA A 111 -7.31 -7.79 14.68
CA ALA A 111 -7.71 -9.18 14.48
C ALA A 111 -7.49 -9.70 13.04
N ALA A 112 -7.15 -8.82 12.09
CA ALA A 112 -7.02 -9.19 10.68
C ALA A 112 -5.75 -10.02 10.43
N ARG A 113 -5.85 -10.93 9.46
CA ARG A 113 -4.71 -11.53 8.75
C ARG A 113 -4.43 -10.68 7.53
N VAL A 114 -3.22 -10.13 7.44
CA VAL A 114 -2.80 -9.30 6.30
C VAL A 114 -1.90 -10.12 5.40
N PHE A 115 -2.25 -10.18 4.12
CA PHE A 115 -1.42 -10.76 3.08
C PHE A 115 -0.94 -9.63 2.19
N SER A 116 0.35 -9.58 1.90
CA SER A 116 0.93 -8.54 1.06
C SER A 116 1.77 -9.16 -0.04
N VAL A 117 1.62 -8.68 -1.27
CA VAL A 117 2.32 -9.17 -2.46
C VAL A 117 3.40 -8.16 -2.86
N GLU A 118 4.65 -8.64 -2.95
CA GLU A 118 5.81 -7.82 -3.29
C GLU A 118 6.59 -8.41 -4.46
N LEU A 119 6.87 -7.60 -5.49
CA LEU A 119 7.71 -8.03 -6.61
C LEU A 119 9.16 -8.28 -6.16
N SER A 120 9.70 -7.43 -5.29
CA SER A 120 11.11 -7.44 -4.89
C SER A 120 11.37 -8.25 -3.63
N ALA A 121 12.07 -9.37 -3.76
CA ALA A 121 12.49 -10.17 -2.61
C ALA A 121 13.27 -9.36 -1.55
N ALA A 122 14.05 -8.37 -1.98
CA ALA A 122 14.80 -7.50 -1.08
C ALA A 122 13.89 -6.57 -0.26
N ASN A 123 12.83 -6.03 -0.87
CA ASN A 123 11.82 -5.24 -0.16
C ASN A 123 11.00 -6.11 0.79
N ALA A 124 10.61 -7.31 0.35
CA ALA A 124 9.92 -8.26 1.20
C ALA A 124 10.72 -8.57 2.48
N GLU A 125 12.05 -8.73 2.36
CA GLU A 125 12.91 -8.94 3.53
C GLU A 125 12.96 -7.70 4.43
N ILE A 126 13.08 -6.50 3.85
CA ILE A 126 13.04 -5.23 4.59
C ILE A 126 11.73 -5.08 5.37
N ALA A 127 10.60 -5.34 4.72
CA ALA A 127 9.28 -5.27 5.33
C ALA A 127 9.13 -6.29 6.47
N ARG A 128 9.57 -7.54 6.27
CA ARG A 128 9.54 -8.58 7.33
C ARG A 128 10.35 -8.17 8.56
N ARG A 129 11.53 -7.57 8.37
CA ARG A 129 12.35 -7.06 9.48
C ARG A 129 11.63 -5.97 10.28
N ILE A 130 10.99 -5.02 9.59
CA ILE A 130 10.21 -3.95 10.22
C ILE A 130 9.00 -4.51 10.97
N TRP A 131 8.27 -5.45 10.37
CA TRP A 131 7.10 -6.08 11.01
C TRP A 131 7.47 -6.95 12.22
N ALA A 132 8.60 -7.65 12.15
CA ALA A 132 9.13 -8.38 13.30
C ALA A 132 9.48 -7.43 14.45
N HIS A 133 10.14 -6.30 14.15
CA HIS A 133 10.43 -5.26 15.15
C HIS A 133 9.14 -4.65 15.73
N ALA A 134 8.12 -4.42 14.90
CA ALA A 134 6.82 -3.93 15.33
C ALA A 134 5.97 -4.96 16.10
N GLY A 135 6.41 -6.22 16.17
CA GLY A 135 5.70 -7.29 16.90
C GLY A 135 4.46 -7.84 16.18
N VAL A 136 4.43 -7.78 14.84
CA VAL A 136 3.26 -8.19 14.03
C VAL A 136 3.58 -9.25 12.96
N TRP A 137 4.77 -9.86 13.05
CA TRP A 137 5.27 -10.86 12.10
C TRP A 137 4.33 -12.06 11.90
N ASP A 138 3.55 -12.39 12.92
CA ASP A 138 2.61 -13.51 12.91
C ASP A 138 1.31 -13.17 12.18
N ARG A 139 0.97 -11.88 12.05
CA ARG A 139 -0.27 -11.37 11.44
C ARG A 139 -0.13 -10.96 9.99
N ILE A 140 1.09 -10.62 9.56
CA ILE A 140 1.37 -10.15 8.19
C ILE A 140 2.20 -11.19 7.45
N THR A 141 1.67 -11.70 6.34
CA THR A 141 2.36 -12.64 5.44
C THR A 141 2.72 -11.93 4.15
N CYS A 142 4.01 -11.91 3.78
CA CYS A 142 4.46 -11.38 2.49
C CYS A 142 4.78 -12.51 1.51
N VAL A 143 4.12 -12.48 0.35
CA VAL A 143 4.36 -13.36 -0.79
C VAL A 143 5.17 -12.60 -1.84
N VAL A 144 6.30 -13.18 -2.26
CA VAL A 144 7.14 -12.56 -3.29
C VAL A 144 6.63 -12.98 -4.67
N GLY A 145 6.19 -12.01 -5.48
CA GLY A 145 5.63 -12.25 -6.81
C GLY A 145 4.74 -11.12 -7.32
N THR A 146 3.95 -11.38 -8.35
CA THR A 146 2.93 -10.47 -8.89
C THR A 146 1.69 -11.29 -9.28
N LEU A 147 0.49 -10.69 -9.31
CA LEU A 147 -0.69 -11.44 -9.74
C LEU A 147 -0.67 -11.76 -11.26
N GLY A 148 0.14 -11.03 -12.02
CA GLY A 148 0.37 -11.25 -13.45
C GLY A 148 1.38 -12.35 -13.81
N ASP A 149 1.88 -13.12 -12.84
CA ASP A 149 2.92 -14.14 -13.02
C ASP A 149 2.43 -15.49 -13.59
N GLY A 150 1.31 -15.49 -14.31
CA GLY A 150 0.68 -16.71 -14.83
C GLY A 150 -0.12 -17.48 -13.78
N GLY A 151 -0.34 -16.90 -12.60
CA GLY A 151 -1.19 -17.45 -11.54
C GLY A 151 -0.45 -18.14 -10.40
N ALA A 152 0.88 -18.18 -10.43
CA ALA A 152 1.68 -18.80 -9.37
C ALA A 152 1.48 -18.07 -8.02
N THR A 153 1.47 -16.73 -8.02
CA THR A 153 1.19 -15.94 -6.81
C THR A 153 -0.28 -16.11 -6.37
N LEU A 154 -1.22 -16.15 -7.32
CA LEU A 154 -2.64 -16.38 -7.00
C LEU A 154 -2.87 -17.75 -6.33
N ASP A 155 -2.21 -18.79 -6.83
CA ASP A 155 -2.29 -20.14 -6.29
C ASP A 155 -1.60 -20.24 -4.91
N THR A 156 -0.52 -19.50 -4.71
CA THR A 156 0.15 -19.38 -3.41
C THR A 156 -0.73 -18.71 -2.37
N LEU A 157 -1.46 -17.66 -2.75
CA LEU A 157 -2.42 -16.97 -1.87
C LEU A 157 -3.62 -17.87 -1.54
N GLY A 158 -4.15 -18.59 -2.55
CA GLY A 158 -5.07 -19.70 -2.35
C GLY A 158 -6.33 -19.39 -1.55
N PHE A 159 -6.79 -18.12 -1.55
CA PHE A 159 -7.96 -17.72 -0.77
C PHE A 159 -9.23 -18.49 -1.19
N ALA A 160 -10.09 -18.75 -0.21
CA ALA A 160 -11.40 -19.31 -0.49
C ALA A 160 -12.29 -18.26 -1.19
N PRO A 161 -13.27 -18.68 -2.00
CA PRO A 161 -14.23 -17.75 -2.58
C PRO A 161 -14.94 -16.93 -1.49
N GLY A 162 -15.06 -15.63 -1.71
CA GLY A 162 -15.71 -14.68 -0.81
C GLY A 162 -15.02 -14.48 0.54
N SER A 163 -13.74 -14.83 0.68
CA SER A 163 -13.03 -14.70 1.96
C SER A 163 -12.17 -13.45 2.12
N VAL A 164 -12.04 -12.61 1.08
CA VAL A 164 -11.23 -11.37 1.14
C VAL A 164 -12.14 -10.19 1.41
N ASP A 165 -12.03 -9.61 2.61
CA ASP A 165 -12.87 -8.50 3.07
C ASP A 165 -12.35 -7.14 2.58
N PHE A 166 -11.03 -7.00 2.47
CA PHE A 166 -10.36 -5.74 2.15
C PHE A 166 -9.21 -5.94 1.17
N VAL A 167 -9.12 -5.08 0.16
CA VAL A 167 -7.99 -5.05 -0.78
C VAL A 167 -7.40 -3.65 -0.83
N PHE A 168 -6.09 -3.52 -0.65
CA PHE A 168 -5.33 -2.30 -0.91
C PHE A 168 -4.46 -2.49 -2.15
N ILE A 169 -4.60 -1.60 -3.12
CA ILE A 169 -3.85 -1.65 -4.38
C ILE A 169 -2.92 -0.43 -4.42
N ASP A 170 -1.60 -0.68 -4.28
CA ASP A 170 -0.56 0.35 -4.32
C ASP A 170 0.73 -0.09 -5.03
N HIS A 171 0.61 -0.82 -6.14
CA HIS A 171 1.75 -1.27 -6.96
C HIS A 171 1.79 -0.58 -8.33
N ASP A 172 2.31 -1.25 -9.37
CA ASP A 172 2.27 -0.80 -10.76
C ASP A 172 0.85 -0.44 -11.22
N LYS A 173 0.60 0.87 -11.44
CA LYS A 173 -0.71 1.40 -11.80
C LYS A 173 -1.26 0.85 -13.13
N SER A 174 -0.39 0.31 -14.00
CA SER A 174 -0.81 -0.31 -15.25
C SER A 174 -1.50 -1.67 -15.05
N ALA A 175 -1.23 -2.35 -13.93
CA ALA A 175 -1.76 -3.66 -13.58
C ALA A 175 -3.00 -3.62 -12.68
N TYR A 176 -3.40 -2.45 -12.17
CA TYR A 176 -4.52 -2.33 -11.22
C TYR A 176 -5.81 -3.00 -11.68
N LEU A 177 -6.19 -2.74 -12.95
CA LEU A 177 -7.40 -3.32 -13.50
C LEU A 177 -7.26 -4.83 -13.71
N THR A 178 -6.13 -5.29 -14.26
CA THR A 178 -5.92 -6.72 -14.54
C THR A 178 -5.85 -7.54 -13.25
N ASP A 179 -5.26 -6.97 -12.20
CA ASP A 179 -5.11 -7.61 -10.90
C ASP A 179 -6.46 -7.63 -10.16
N LEU A 180 -7.22 -6.53 -10.19
CA LEU A 180 -8.60 -6.54 -9.69
C LEU A 180 -9.46 -7.58 -10.43
N GLN A 181 -9.33 -7.67 -11.75
CA GLN A 181 -10.08 -8.65 -12.53
C GLN A 181 -9.69 -10.08 -12.16
N SER A 182 -8.40 -10.34 -11.93
CA SER A 182 -7.93 -11.66 -11.48
C SER A 182 -8.50 -12.04 -10.10
N ILE A 183 -8.61 -11.08 -9.19
CA ILE A 183 -9.25 -11.25 -7.87
C ILE A 183 -10.75 -11.57 -8.02
N LEU A 184 -11.45 -10.85 -8.92
CA LEU A 184 -12.87 -11.09 -9.22
C LEU A 184 -13.10 -12.45 -9.88
N ASP A 185 -12.27 -12.83 -10.84
CA ASP A 185 -12.38 -14.09 -11.59
C ASP A 185 -12.12 -15.31 -10.68
N ARG A 186 -11.27 -15.14 -9.66
CA ARG A 186 -11.07 -16.13 -8.58
C ARG A 186 -12.22 -16.14 -7.56
N GLY A 187 -13.15 -15.19 -7.64
CA GLY A 187 -14.31 -15.08 -6.75
C GLY A 187 -13.93 -14.76 -5.30
N TRP A 188 -12.80 -14.09 -5.07
CA TRP A 188 -12.28 -13.86 -3.71
C TRP A 188 -13.07 -12.82 -2.91
N LEU A 189 -13.74 -11.89 -3.61
CA LEU A 189 -14.55 -10.85 -2.97
C LEU A 189 -15.97 -11.34 -2.70
N HIS A 190 -16.57 -10.83 -1.63
CA HIS A 190 -17.98 -10.99 -1.30
C HIS A 190 -18.68 -9.63 -1.34
N THR A 191 -20.01 -9.62 -1.40
CA THR A 191 -20.76 -8.37 -1.25
C THR A 191 -20.38 -7.69 0.07
N GLY A 192 -19.96 -6.44 -0.01
CA GLY A 192 -19.46 -5.66 1.12
C GLY A 192 -17.94 -5.55 1.19
N SER A 193 -17.16 -6.36 0.44
CA SER A 193 -15.71 -6.21 0.37
C SER A 193 -15.33 -4.80 -0.09
N ILE A 194 -14.29 -4.22 0.51
CA ILE A 194 -13.82 -2.86 0.20
C ILE A 194 -12.48 -2.94 -0.53
N VAL A 195 -12.38 -2.27 -1.68
CA VAL A 195 -11.15 -2.11 -2.44
C VAL A 195 -10.71 -0.64 -2.38
N VAL A 196 -9.51 -0.39 -1.87
CA VAL A 196 -8.89 0.93 -1.86
C VAL A 196 -7.73 0.95 -2.84
N ALA A 197 -7.75 1.89 -3.79
CA ALA A 197 -6.68 2.06 -4.78
C ALA A 197 -6.04 3.44 -4.65
N ASP A 198 -4.72 3.47 -4.49
CA ASP A 198 -3.95 4.69 -4.30
C ASP A 198 -3.35 5.24 -5.61
N ASN A 199 -3.10 6.55 -5.65
CA ASN A 199 -2.58 7.33 -6.78
C ASN A 199 -3.32 7.13 -8.12
N VAL A 200 -4.64 7.05 -8.09
CA VAL A 200 -5.41 6.83 -9.33
C VAL A 200 -5.41 8.06 -10.26
N ARG A 201 -4.90 9.21 -9.79
CA ARG A 201 -4.76 10.45 -10.57
C ARG A 201 -3.33 10.72 -11.03
N LEU A 202 -2.32 10.60 -10.18
CA LEU A 202 -0.91 10.81 -10.55
C LEU A 202 -0.02 9.78 -9.82
N PRO A 203 0.64 8.83 -10.53
CA PRO A 203 0.87 8.76 -11.98
C PRO A 203 -0.35 8.31 -12.81
N GLY A 204 -1.42 7.85 -12.15
CA GLY A 204 -2.74 7.64 -12.74
C GLY A 204 -3.02 6.20 -13.21
N ALA A 205 -4.23 5.71 -12.90
CA ALA A 205 -4.72 4.39 -13.31
C ALA A 205 -5.99 4.54 -14.18
N PRO A 206 -5.89 5.07 -15.42
CA PRO A 206 -7.05 5.48 -16.21
C PRO A 206 -7.99 4.32 -16.55
N LYS A 207 -7.43 3.12 -16.83
CA LYS A 207 -8.22 1.91 -17.10
C LYS A 207 -9.04 1.48 -15.88
N TYR A 208 -8.40 1.44 -14.71
CA TYR A 208 -9.05 1.12 -13.44
C TYR A 208 -10.16 2.12 -13.12
N ARG A 209 -9.89 3.42 -13.25
CA ARG A 209 -10.89 4.46 -13.00
C ARG A 209 -12.07 4.41 -13.99
N ALA A 210 -11.80 4.15 -15.26
CA ALA A 210 -12.84 3.99 -16.27
C ALA A 210 -13.74 2.78 -15.95
N PHE A 211 -13.14 1.66 -15.52
CA PHE A 211 -13.88 0.48 -15.07
C PHE A 211 -14.78 0.80 -13.87
N MET A 212 -14.25 1.43 -12.81
CA MET A 212 -15.05 1.79 -11.64
C MET A 212 -16.23 2.69 -12.02
N LYS A 213 -16.03 3.70 -12.87
CA LYS A 213 -17.11 4.56 -13.36
C LYS A 213 -18.16 3.82 -14.19
N GLN A 214 -17.75 2.85 -15.00
CA GLN A 214 -18.66 2.06 -15.83
C GLN A 214 -19.54 1.12 -15.01
N HIS A 215 -19.04 0.67 -13.86
CA HIS A 215 -19.70 -0.30 -12.99
C HIS A 215 -20.36 0.30 -11.74
N GLU A 216 -20.25 1.62 -11.57
CA GLU A 216 -20.86 2.36 -10.47
C GLU A 216 -22.39 2.14 -10.41
N GLY A 217 -22.89 1.85 -9.21
CA GLY A 217 -24.31 1.57 -8.95
C GLY A 217 -24.79 0.22 -9.47
N ARG A 218 -23.92 -0.60 -10.05
CA ARG A 218 -24.22 -1.97 -10.51
C ARG A 218 -23.51 -2.99 -9.64
N SER A 219 -22.20 -3.13 -9.85
CA SER A 219 -21.36 -4.06 -9.12
C SER A 219 -20.41 -3.37 -8.13
N TRP A 220 -20.33 -2.04 -8.20
CA TRP A 220 -19.47 -1.23 -7.33
C TRP A 220 -20.20 0.03 -6.85
N GLN A 221 -19.86 0.46 -5.65
CA GLN A 221 -20.16 1.80 -5.13
C GLN A 221 -18.84 2.48 -4.75
N THR A 222 -18.51 3.59 -5.41
CA THR A 222 -17.18 4.22 -5.31
C THR A 222 -17.25 5.63 -4.75
N VAL A 223 -16.37 5.90 -3.79
CA VAL A 223 -16.11 7.25 -3.25
C VAL A 223 -14.73 7.71 -3.75
N GLU A 224 -14.68 8.87 -4.39
CA GLU A 224 -13.42 9.54 -4.76
C GLU A 224 -12.98 10.42 -3.58
N HIS A 225 -11.82 10.13 -2.99
CA HIS A 225 -11.19 10.96 -1.96
C HIS A 225 -10.11 11.84 -2.58
N HIS A 226 -10.30 13.16 -2.53
CA HIS A 226 -9.32 14.12 -3.03
C HIS A 226 -8.21 14.33 -2.01
N THR A 227 -6.97 14.01 -2.42
CA THR A 227 -5.78 14.03 -1.55
C THR A 227 -4.66 14.81 -2.20
N HIS A 228 -3.48 14.82 -1.56
CA HIS A 228 -2.24 15.26 -2.16
C HIS A 228 -1.24 14.10 -2.30
N ALA A 229 -0.24 14.28 -3.18
CA ALA A 229 0.85 13.34 -3.35
C ALA A 229 1.67 13.18 -2.06
N GLU A 230 2.37 12.05 -1.92
CA GLU A 230 3.04 11.67 -0.67
C GLU A 230 4.01 12.76 -0.21
N TYR A 231 3.88 13.17 1.05
CA TYR A 231 4.74 14.16 1.70
C TYR A 231 4.79 15.52 0.95
N GLN A 232 3.78 15.83 0.14
CA GLN A 232 3.66 17.10 -0.59
C GLN A 232 2.24 17.65 -0.51
N THR A 233 2.09 18.93 -0.18
CA THR A 233 0.77 19.57 -0.01
C THR A 233 0.24 20.26 -1.27
N LEU A 234 0.96 20.17 -2.40
CA LEU A 234 0.67 20.99 -3.60
C LEU A 234 0.28 20.19 -4.84
N LEU A 235 0.62 18.90 -4.91
CA LEU A 235 0.25 18.05 -6.05
C LEU A 235 -1.02 17.28 -5.71
N PRO A 236 -2.17 17.59 -6.33
CA PRO A 236 -3.41 16.90 -6.04
C PRO A 236 -3.37 15.47 -6.56
N ASP A 237 -3.76 14.54 -5.71
CA ASP A 237 -3.90 13.13 -6.01
C ASP A 237 -5.33 12.65 -5.71
N LEU A 238 -5.59 11.37 -5.90
CA LEU A 238 -6.90 10.77 -5.71
C LEU A 238 -6.76 9.32 -5.22
N VAL A 239 -7.50 9.01 -4.17
CA VAL A 239 -7.71 7.64 -3.67
C VAL A 239 -9.14 7.23 -4.01
N LEU A 240 -9.32 6.03 -4.57
CA LEU A 240 -10.66 5.44 -4.74
C LEU A 240 -10.91 4.43 -3.64
N GLU A 241 -12.05 4.56 -2.98
CA GLU A 241 -12.61 3.54 -2.10
C GLU A 241 -13.87 2.99 -2.76
N SER A 242 -13.83 1.71 -3.13
CA SER A 242 -14.89 1.04 -3.87
C SER A 242 -15.42 -0.14 -3.07
N GLN A 243 -16.70 -0.11 -2.70
CA GLN A 243 -17.39 -1.23 -2.10
C GLN A 243 -17.94 -2.15 -3.20
N TYR A 244 -17.67 -3.44 -3.10
CA TYR A 244 -18.20 -4.44 -4.02
C TYR A 244 -19.65 -4.79 -3.67
N LEU A 245 -20.56 -4.66 -4.63
CA LEU A 245 -21.99 -4.91 -4.45
C LEU A 245 -22.39 -6.35 -4.82
N GLY A 246 -21.49 -7.11 -5.44
CA GLY A 246 -21.78 -8.39 -6.08
C GLY A 246 -21.93 -8.24 -7.60
N ALA A 247 -21.91 -9.38 -8.31
CA ALA A 247 -22.17 -9.47 -9.75
C ALA A 247 -23.65 -9.74 -10.03
#